data_AF-A0A969B9Q3-F1
#
_entry.id   AF-A0A969B9Q3-F1
#
_cell.length_a   1.000
_cell.length_b   1.000
_cell.length_c   1.000
_cell.angle_alpha   90.00
_cell.angle_beta   90.00
_cell.angle_gamma   90.00
#
_symmetry.space_group_name_H-M   'P 1'
#
loop_
_entity.id
_entity.type
_entity.pdbx_description
1 polymer ?
#
loop_
_entity_poly.entity_id
_entity_poly.type
_entity_poly.pdbx_seq_one_letter_code
_entity_poly.pdbx_strand_id
1 'polypeptide(L)'
;MKTKSLFLIAFFISSITCEPVFPQTGKIIDHTCVDLSKIPVEYIEAARNNLNVYFGHKSHGAQVSGGGMTAVMNYSNSYSNVFYYNNTGSGGALKMYEYAIYPPETGWENHIRNYLDNVDPGCNVVFWGWSYSTVTSGPGSGDENGKQNALDYVAAVQSLMQAYPDVTFVLSTPIAHSRRPRPEDFDAFPYDVYDRGTFWADSIIKSLP
;
A
#
# COMPACT_ATOMS: atom_id res chain seq x y z
N MET A 1 -38.06 36.75 -52.02
CA MET A 1 -36.90 35.85 -51.91
C MET A 1 -36.39 35.93 -50.48
N LYS A 2 -36.53 34.85 -49.69
CA LYS A 2 -36.19 34.83 -48.26
C LYS A 2 -34.74 34.36 -48.09
N THR A 3 -33.90 35.21 -47.51
CA THR A 3 -32.52 34.91 -47.11
C THR A 3 -32.53 33.89 -45.97
N LYS A 4 -31.81 32.78 -46.13
CA LYS A 4 -31.59 31.78 -45.07
C LYS A 4 -30.33 32.17 -44.31
N SER A 5 -30.47 32.67 -43.09
CA SER A 5 -29.35 32.85 -42.16
C SER A 5 -28.85 31.48 -41.69
N LEU A 6 -27.56 31.22 -41.92
CA LEU A 6 -26.85 30.02 -41.50
C LEU A 6 -26.28 30.25 -40.10
N PHE A 7 -26.83 29.60 -39.07
CA PHE A 7 -26.23 29.58 -37.73
C PHE A 7 -25.17 28.47 -37.67
N LEU A 8 -23.90 28.84 -37.48
CA LEU A 8 -22.85 27.89 -37.07
C LEU A 8 -22.95 27.69 -35.56
N ILE A 9 -23.32 26.48 -35.13
CA ILE A 9 -23.16 26.02 -33.76
C ILE A 9 -21.81 25.32 -33.67
N ALA A 10 -20.84 25.94 -32.98
CA ALA A 10 -19.56 25.31 -32.67
C ALA A 10 -19.74 24.33 -31.50
N PHE A 11 -19.63 23.03 -31.80
CA PHE A 11 -19.61 21.96 -30.80
C PHE A 11 -18.19 21.84 -30.24
N PHE A 12 -17.93 22.39 -29.04
CA PHE A 12 -16.69 22.12 -28.30
C PHE A 12 -16.81 20.72 -27.67
N ILE A 13 -16.34 19.70 -28.40
CA ILE A 13 -16.15 18.36 -27.83
C ILE A 13 -14.90 18.43 -26.96
N SER A 14 -15.08 18.74 -25.67
CA SER A 14 -14.03 18.54 -24.67
C SER A 14 -13.77 17.04 -24.59
N SER A 15 -12.69 16.62 -25.21
CA SER A 15 -12.27 15.22 -25.22
C SER A 15 -11.68 14.95 -23.85
N ILE A 16 -12.47 14.38 -22.94
CA ILE A 16 -11.96 13.76 -21.72
C ILE A 16 -11.19 12.52 -22.19
N THR A 17 -9.92 12.68 -22.52
CA THR A 17 -9.01 11.56 -22.73
C THR A 17 -8.77 10.95 -21.36
N CYS A 18 -9.51 9.88 -21.06
CA CYS A 18 -9.13 8.92 -20.04
C CYS A 18 -7.81 8.30 -20.53
N GLU A 19 -6.68 8.82 -20.07
CA GLU A 19 -5.40 8.23 -20.41
C GLU A 19 -5.35 6.80 -19.83
N PRO A 20 -4.92 5.81 -20.62
CA PRO A 20 -4.72 4.47 -20.10
C PRO A 20 -3.61 4.53 -19.05
N VAL A 21 -3.96 4.20 -17.80
CA VAL A 21 -2.97 3.91 -16.75
C VAL A 21 -2.29 2.61 -17.16
N PHE A 22 -1.11 2.69 -17.76
CA PHE A 22 -0.29 1.51 -17.99
C PHE A 22 0.09 0.91 -16.64
N PRO A 23 -0.14 -0.39 -16.40
CA PRO A 23 0.33 -1.04 -15.18
C PRO A 23 1.86 -0.93 -15.14
N GLN A 24 2.40 -0.28 -14.11
CA GLN A 24 3.83 -0.31 -13.88
C GLN A 24 4.26 -1.77 -13.72
N THR A 25 5.36 -2.16 -14.36
CA THR A 25 6.02 -3.43 -14.06
C THR A 25 6.34 -3.45 -12.58
N GLY A 26 5.66 -4.31 -11.80
CA GLY A 26 5.88 -4.44 -10.37
C GLY A 26 7.36 -4.66 -10.08
N LYS A 27 7.88 -3.96 -9.05
CA LYS A 27 9.24 -4.20 -8.57
C LYS A 27 9.20 -5.37 -7.59
N ILE A 28 9.93 -6.44 -7.89
CA ILE A 28 10.06 -7.58 -6.98
C ILE A 28 11.18 -7.26 -5.99
N ILE A 29 10.84 -7.23 -4.69
CA ILE A 29 11.79 -7.10 -3.58
C ILE A 29 11.83 -8.45 -2.88
N ASP A 30 12.92 -9.19 -3.04
CA ASP A 30 13.08 -10.54 -2.49
C ASP A 30 14.42 -10.70 -1.73
N HIS A 31 14.72 -11.92 -1.31
CA HIS A 31 15.94 -12.21 -0.56
C HIS A 31 17.24 -12.03 -1.36
N THR A 32 17.20 -11.77 -2.67
CA THR A 32 18.38 -11.48 -3.48
C THR A 32 18.83 -10.01 -3.36
N CYS A 33 17.98 -9.13 -2.81
CA CYS A 33 18.24 -7.69 -2.64
C CYS A 33 18.46 -7.26 -1.17
N VAL A 34 18.89 -8.17 -0.29
CA VAL A 34 19.02 -7.94 1.16
C VAL A 34 20.37 -7.37 1.61
N ASP A 35 21.29 -7.10 0.69
CA ASP A 35 22.59 -6.50 1.01
C ASP A 35 22.41 -4.99 1.24
N LEU A 36 22.12 -4.65 2.49
CA LEU A 36 21.83 -3.27 2.91
C LEU A 36 23.03 -2.32 2.69
N SER A 37 24.25 -2.84 2.58
CA SER A 37 25.44 -2.02 2.25
C SER A 37 25.39 -1.45 0.83
N LYS A 38 24.56 -2.01 -0.05
CA LYS A 38 24.35 -1.53 -1.41
C LYS A 38 23.30 -0.43 -1.51
N ILE A 39 22.61 -0.09 -0.42
CA ILE A 39 21.66 1.02 -0.41
C ILE A 39 22.47 2.32 -0.28
N PRO A 40 22.50 3.19 -1.31
CA PRO A 40 23.17 4.47 -1.22
C PRO A 40 22.55 5.35 -0.12
N VAL A 41 23.39 6.01 0.66
CA VAL A 41 22.96 6.81 1.82
C VAL A 41 22.03 7.95 1.42
N GLU A 42 22.21 8.50 0.22
CA GLU A 42 21.39 9.56 -0.34
C GLU A 42 19.93 9.13 -0.51
N TYR A 43 19.63 7.85 -0.75
CA TYR A 43 18.26 7.37 -0.82
C TYR A 43 17.63 7.23 0.56
N ILE A 44 18.42 6.93 1.59
CA ILE A 44 17.95 6.88 2.97
C ILE A 44 17.68 8.30 3.47
N GLU A 45 18.55 9.25 3.14
CA GLU A 45 18.33 10.67 3.42
C GLU A 45 17.13 11.23 2.68
N ALA A 46 17.00 10.93 1.38
CA ALA A 46 15.82 11.32 0.61
C ALA A 46 14.53 10.72 1.20
N ALA A 47 14.55 9.47 1.65
CA ALA A 47 13.40 8.86 2.31
C ALA A 47 13.02 9.61 3.60
N ARG A 48 13.99 9.93 4.46
CA ARG A 48 13.75 10.65 5.72
C ARG A 48 13.23 12.07 5.51
N ASN A 49 13.71 12.74 4.46
CA ASN A 49 13.35 14.13 4.18
C ASN A 49 12.01 14.28 3.43
N ASN A 50 11.62 13.28 2.65
CA ASN A 50 10.48 13.40 1.74
C ASN A 50 9.31 12.49 2.10
N LEU A 51 9.50 11.41 2.87
CA LEU A 51 8.41 10.46 3.15
C LEU A 51 7.78 10.72 4.51
N ASN A 52 6.47 10.87 4.49
CA ASN A 52 5.58 10.85 5.65
C ASN A 52 4.70 9.62 5.50
N VAL A 53 5.04 8.57 6.25
CA VAL A 53 4.48 7.23 6.06
C VAL A 53 3.42 6.94 7.12
N TYR A 54 2.22 6.59 6.68
CA TYR A 54 1.25 5.85 7.48
C TYR A 54 1.47 4.36 7.26
N PHE A 55 1.88 3.63 8.29
CA PHE A 55 1.98 2.16 8.27
C PHE A 55 0.80 1.56 9.06
N GLY A 56 -0.27 1.22 8.34
CA GLY A 56 -1.42 0.56 8.92
C GLY A 56 -1.33 -0.95 8.73
N HIS A 57 -1.69 -1.73 9.75
CA HIS A 57 -1.74 -3.18 9.61
C HIS A 57 -2.79 -3.86 10.47
N LYS A 58 -3.16 -5.09 10.07
CA LYS A 58 -4.01 -5.97 10.86
C LYS A 58 -3.21 -7.16 11.41
N SER A 59 -3.50 -7.51 12.66
CA SER A 59 -3.01 -8.73 13.33
C SER A 59 -1.48 -8.81 13.51
N HIS A 60 -0.75 -9.27 12.49
CA HIS A 60 0.67 -9.64 12.54
C HIS A 60 1.52 -8.71 11.66
N GLY A 61 1.11 -7.47 11.44
CA GLY A 61 1.90 -6.55 10.60
C GLY A 61 3.12 -5.96 11.29
N ALA A 62 3.16 -5.98 12.62
CA ALA A 62 4.26 -5.40 13.41
C ALA A 62 5.63 -6.04 13.11
N GLN A 63 5.70 -7.17 12.41
CA GLN A 63 6.96 -7.73 11.91
C GLN A 63 7.73 -6.78 11.00
N VAL A 64 7.07 -5.85 10.30
CA VAL A 64 7.76 -4.85 9.46
C VAL A 64 8.51 -3.84 10.34
N SER A 65 7.82 -3.24 11.31
CA SER A 65 8.37 -2.20 12.18
C SER A 65 9.22 -2.79 13.32
N GLY A 66 8.61 -3.57 14.20
CA GLY A 66 9.24 -4.17 15.37
C GLY A 66 10.19 -5.32 15.04
N GLY A 67 9.94 -6.06 13.95
CA GLY A 67 10.82 -7.12 13.47
C GLY A 67 11.92 -6.59 12.56
N GLY A 68 11.55 -6.11 11.38
CA GLY A 68 12.46 -5.70 10.32
C GLY A 68 13.22 -4.42 10.65
N MET A 69 12.53 -3.29 10.73
CA MET A 69 13.16 -1.99 10.92
C MET A 69 13.97 -1.92 12.23
N THR A 70 13.43 -2.47 13.31
CA THR A 70 14.14 -2.53 14.59
C THR A 70 15.36 -3.46 14.52
N ALA A 71 15.29 -4.61 13.84
CA ALA A 71 16.46 -5.46 13.66
C ALA A 71 17.56 -4.79 12.82
N VAL A 72 17.17 -4.06 11.76
CA VAL A 72 18.12 -3.30 10.93
C VAL A 72 18.84 -2.24 11.76
N MET A 73 18.12 -1.45 12.56
CA MET A 73 18.74 -0.46 13.45
C MET A 73 19.70 -1.10 14.47
N ASN A 74 19.31 -2.25 15.03
CA ASN A 74 20.09 -2.94 16.07
C ASN A 74 21.26 -3.77 15.53
N TYR A 75 21.41 -3.90 14.20
CA TYR A 75 22.46 -4.70 13.60
C TYR A 75 23.86 -4.15 13.88
N SER A 76 24.04 -2.82 13.86
CA SER A 76 25.28 -2.16 14.22
C SER A 76 25.09 -0.66 14.50
N ASN A 77 26.04 -0.03 15.18
CA ASN A 77 26.02 1.43 15.43
C ASN A 77 25.97 2.26 14.13
N SER A 78 26.59 1.78 13.05
CA SER A 78 26.53 2.46 11.75
C SER A 78 25.11 2.44 11.17
N TYR A 79 24.32 1.42 11.48
CA TYR A 79 22.95 1.28 10.98
C TYR A 79 21.95 2.03 11.86
N SER A 80 22.14 2.05 13.18
CA SER A 80 21.31 2.84 14.09
C SER A 80 21.37 4.34 13.77
N ASN A 81 22.50 4.82 13.25
CA ASN A 81 22.68 6.22 12.85
C ASN A 81 22.05 6.56 11.49
N VAL A 82 21.57 5.57 10.75
CA VAL A 82 21.13 5.75 9.36
C VAL A 82 19.67 5.32 9.16
N PHE A 83 19.26 4.18 9.72
CA PHE A 83 17.93 3.58 9.50
C PHE A 83 16.91 3.90 10.61
N TYR A 84 17.06 5.02 11.29
CA TYR A 84 16.20 5.37 12.42
C TYR A 84 14.88 6.02 11.99
N TYR A 85 13.80 5.65 12.66
CA TYR A 85 12.44 6.09 12.37
C TYR A 85 11.67 6.39 13.66
N ASN A 86 10.65 7.25 13.57
CA ASN A 86 9.67 7.46 14.64
C ASN A 86 8.38 8.07 14.08
N ASN A 87 7.35 8.16 14.92
CA ASN A 87 6.02 8.65 14.52
C ASN A 87 5.94 10.16 14.21
N THR A 88 7.00 10.93 14.44
CA THR A 88 7.00 12.40 14.28
C THR A 88 8.02 12.91 13.28
N GLY A 89 8.98 12.09 12.84
CA GLY A 89 10.16 12.53 12.10
C GLY A 89 11.17 13.31 12.96
N SER A 90 10.97 13.36 14.28
CA SER A 90 11.83 14.12 15.19
C SER A 90 13.27 13.60 15.16
N GLY A 91 14.25 14.51 15.29
CA GLY A 91 15.67 14.16 15.21
C GLY A 91 16.16 13.79 13.80
N GLY A 92 15.39 14.10 12.75
CA GLY A 92 15.72 13.74 11.36
C GLY A 92 15.49 12.26 11.04
N ALA A 93 14.58 11.62 11.78
CA ALA A 93 14.19 10.24 11.57
C ALA A 93 13.21 10.13 10.39
N LEU A 94 13.08 8.94 9.81
CA LEU A 94 11.97 8.65 8.91
C LEU A 94 10.66 8.82 9.70
N LYS A 95 9.76 9.67 9.22
CA LYS A 95 8.42 9.80 9.81
C LYS A 95 7.56 8.62 9.38
N MET A 96 7.34 7.70 10.31
CA MET A 96 6.47 6.54 10.12
C MET A 96 5.52 6.41 11.30
N TYR A 97 4.25 6.69 11.06
CA TYR A 97 3.17 6.48 12.02
C TYR A 97 2.61 5.08 11.85
N GLU A 98 2.80 4.23 12.85
CA GLU A 98 2.26 2.87 12.86
C GLU A 98 0.89 2.83 13.53
N TYR A 99 -0.06 2.14 12.90
CA TYR A 99 -1.39 1.91 13.46
C TYR A 99 -1.83 0.45 13.26
N ALA A 100 -2.03 -0.25 14.36
CA ALA A 100 -2.52 -1.63 14.35
C ALA A 100 -4.04 -1.64 14.55
N ILE A 101 -4.76 -2.31 13.64
CA ILE A 101 -6.19 -2.58 13.74
C ILE A 101 -6.36 -4.01 14.21
N TYR A 102 -6.98 -4.21 15.37
CA TYR A 102 -7.14 -5.54 15.95
C TYR A 102 -8.60 -6.00 15.82
N PRO A 103 -8.85 -7.28 15.49
CA PRO A 103 -10.20 -7.83 15.55
C PRO A 103 -10.84 -7.56 16.93
N PRO A 104 -12.15 -7.24 16.98
CA PRO A 104 -13.13 -7.28 15.89
C PRO A 104 -13.24 -5.98 15.08
N GLU A 105 -12.29 -5.04 15.21
CA GLU A 105 -12.39 -3.72 14.57
C GLU A 105 -12.44 -3.83 13.05
N THR A 106 -13.47 -3.21 12.48
CA THR A 106 -13.70 -3.01 11.04
C THR A 106 -13.51 -1.53 10.70
N GLY A 107 -13.54 -1.17 9.41
CA GLY A 107 -13.45 0.24 9.00
C GLY A 107 -12.02 0.77 8.87
N TRP A 108 -11.06 -0.09 8.54
CA TRP A 108 -9.67 0.29 8.27
C TRP A 108 -9.53 1.42 7.24
N GLU A 109 -10.40 1.44 6.22
CA GLU A 109 -10.45 2.52 5.23
C GLU A 109 -10.76 3.87 5.86
N ASN A 110 -11.72 3.92 6.79
CA ASN A 110 -12.11 5.14 7.48
C ASN A 110 -10.99 5.64 8.41
N HIS A 111 -10.21 4.73 9.00
CA HIS A 111 -9.01 5.10 9.76
C HIS A 111 -7.96 5.75 8.87
N ILE A 112 -7.70 5.18 7.69
CA ILE A 112 -6.79 5.78 6.70
C ILE A 112 -7.30 7.16 6.27
N ARG A 113 -8.58 7.27 5.89
CA ARG A 113 -9.20 8.53 5.49
C ARG A 113 -9.08 9.59 6.57
N ASN A 114 -9.46 9.26 7.81
CA ASN A 114 -9.33 10.19 8.92
C ASN A 114 -7.88 10.59 9.20
N TYR A 115 -6.92 9.66 9.05
CA TYR A 115 -5.52 9.98 9.21
C TYR A 115 -5.06 10.99 8.14
N LEU A 116 -5.35 10.72 6.87
CA LEU A 116 -5.00 11.59 5.75
C LEU A 116 -5.71 12.94 5.82
N ASP A 117 -6.98 12.99 6.22
CA ASP A 117 -7.77 14.22 6.19
C ASP A 117 -7.55 15.10 7.43
N ASN A 118 -7.41 14.48 8.61
CA ASN A 118 -7.53 15.18 9.89
C ASN A 118 -6.30 15.08 10.80
N VAL A 119 -5.52 14.01 10.70
CA VAL A 119 -4.38 13.78 11.61
C VAL A 119 -3.08 14.27 11.00
N ASP A 120 -2.81 13.90 9.75
CA ASP A 120 -1.60 14.27 9.02
C ASP A 120 -1.86 14.43 7.51
N PRO A 121 -2.41 15.58 7.08
CA PRO A 121 -2.59 15.90 5.66
C PRO A 121 -1.30 15.96 4.84
N GLY A 122 -0.13 15.97 5.51
CA GLY A 122 1.17 15.87 4.85
C GLY A 122 1.63 14.44 4.58
N CYS A 123 0.87 13.43 5.00
CA CYS A 123 1.16 12.02 4.71
C CYS A 123 1.12 11.78 3.19
N ASN A 124 2.17 11.18 2.64
CA ASN A 124 2.31 10.94 1.20
C ASN A 124 2.59 9.47 0.84
N VAL A 125 2.71 8.61 1.85
CA VAL A 125 2.77 7.15 1.66
C VAL A 125 1.84 6.47 2.64
N VAL A 126 0.94 5.63 2.11
CA VAL A 126 0.16 4.67 2.90
C VAL A 126 0.70 3.29 2.62
N PHE A 127 1.31 2.68 3.63
CA PHE A 127 1.68 1.28 3.61
C PHE A 127 0.63 0.50 4.40
N TRP A 128 -0.16 -0.31 3.69
CA TRP A 128 -1.23 -1.12 4.27
C TRP A 128 -0.92 -2.62 4.26
N GLY A 129 -0.92 -3.23 5.44
CA GLY A 129 -0.77 -4.66 5.66
C GLY A 129 -2.07 -5.34 6.07
N TRP A 130 -2.75 -5.98 5.13
CA TRP A 130 -3.95 -6.74 5.47
C TRP A 130 -3.60 -8.10 6.08
N SER A 131 -4.60 -8.77 6.67
CA SER A 131 -4.44 -10.14 7.17
C SER A 131 -5.48 -11.01 6.48
N TYR A 132 -5.28 -12.33 6.40
CA TYR A 132 -6.25 -13.22 5.77
C TYR A 132 -7.68 -13.02 6.30
N SER A 133 -7.85 -12.65 7.58
CA SER A 133 -9.16 -12.29 8.18
C SER A 133 -9.83 -11.02 7.61
N THR A 134 -9.22 -10.31 6.67
CA THR A 134 -9.84 -9.17 5.97
C THR A 134 -10.67 -9.64 4.78
N VAL A 135 -10.29 -10.75 4.13
CA VAL A 135 -11.06 -11.33 3.02
C VAL A 135 -11.78 -12.61 3.43
N THR A 136 -11.65 -13.03 4.69
CA THR A 136 -12.18 -14.30 5.18
C THR A 136 -12.90 -14.11 6.51
N SER A 137 -14.04 -14.78 6.68
CA SER A 137 -14.75 -14.87 7.96
C SER A 137 -14.08 -15.85 8.95
N GLY A 138 -12.93 -16.43 8.60
CA GLY A 138 -12.16 -17.39 9.38
C GLY A 138 -11.15 -18.15 8.52
N PRO A 139 -10.23 -18.95 9.11
CA PRO A 139 -9.25 -19.73 8.35
C PRO A 139 -9.95 -20.74 7.40
N GLY A 140 -9.90 -20.48 6.09
CA GLY A 140 -10.41 -21.38 5.04
C GLY A 140 -11.57 -20.87 4.16
N SER A 141 -11.73 -19.57 3.91
CA SER A 141 -12.80 -19.08 3.02
C SER A 141 -12.44 -19.16 1.53
N GLY A 142 -12.38 -20.39 1.02
CA GLY A 142 -12.56 -20.64 -0.42
C GLY A 142 -14.03 -20.58 -0.86
N ASP A 143 -14.94 -20.19 0.04
CA ASP A 143 -16.38 -20.06 -0.22
C ASP A 143 -16.72 -18.73 -0.93
N GLU A 144 -17.96 -18.59 -1.40
CA GLU A 144 -18.44 -17.38 -2.10
C GLU A 144 -18.29 -16.11 -1.26
N ASN A 145 -18.41 -16.22 0.06
CA ASN A 145 -18.22 -15.11 1.00
C ASN A 145 -16.76 -14.62 0.98
N GLY A 146 -15.79 -15.55 0.94
CA GLY A 146 -14.37 -15.21 0.81
C GLY A 146 -14.04 -14.45 -0.49
N LYS A 147 -14.65 -14.89 -1.60
CA LYS A 147 -14.50 -14.22 -2.91
C LYS A 147 -15.09 -12.82 -2.89
N GLN A 148 -16.29 -12.65 -2.32
CA GLN A 148 -16.91 -11.33 -2.22
C GLN A 148 -16.10 -10.38 -1.35
N ASN A 149 -15.61 -10.82 -0.18
CA ASN A 149 -14.78 -9.98 0.67
C ASN A 149 -13.46 -9.58 -0.01
N ALA A 150 -12.87 -10.45 -0.84
CA ALA A 150 -11.69 -10.11 -1.62
C ALA A 150 -11.99 -9.02 -2.68
N LEU A 151 -13.14 -9.11 -3.35
CA LEU A 151 -13.60 -8.07 -4.27
C LEU A 151 -13.89 -6.75 -3.54
N ASP A 152 -14.52 -6.81 -2.37
CA ASP A 152 -14.80 -5.64 -1.54
C ASP A 152 -13.50 -4.96 -1.08
N TYR A 153 -12.50 -5.75 -0.67
CA TYR A 153 -11.16 -5.24 -0.35
C TYR A 153 -10.49 -4.55 -1.54
N VAL A 154 -10.55 -5.14 -2.74
CA VAL A 154 -10.00 -4.53 -3.95
C VAL A 154 -10.72 -3.23 -4.28
N ALA A 155 -12.05 -3.20 -4.20
CA ALA A 155 -12.85 -2.01 -4.45
C ALA A 155 -12.56 -0.89 -3.45
N ALA A 156 -12.39 -1.25 -2.17
CA ALA A 156 -11.99 -0.35 -1.10
C ALA A 156 -10.63 0.31 -1.35
N VAL A 157 -9.62 -0.50 -1.68
CA VAL A 157 -8.28 -0.01 -2.04
C VAL A 157 -8.36 0.92 -3.25
N GLN A 158 -9.08 0.54 -4.30
CA GLN A 158 -9.27 1.39 -5.48
C GLN A 158 -9.94 2.71 -5.13
N SER A 159 -10.94 2.69 -4.25
CA SER A 159 -11.61 3.90 -3.77
C SER A 159 -10.66 4.82 -2.98
N LEU A 160 -9.76 4.26 -2.16
CA LEU A 160 -8.73 5.04 -1.47
C LEU A 160 -7.75 5.67 -2.46
N MET A 161 -7.22 4.89 -3.40
CA MET A 161 -6.27 5.38 -4.41
C MET A 161 -6.87 6.46 -5.31
N GLN A 162 -8.16 6.37 -5.63
CA GLN A 162 -8.88 7.40 -6.39
C GLN A 162 -9.13 8.66 -5.57
N ALA A 163 -9.46 8.52 -4.29
CA ALA A 163 -9.73 9.65 -3.40
C ALA A 163 -8.45 10.43 -3.03
N TYR A 164 -7.30 9.76 -2.99
CA TYR A 164 -6.00 10.34 -2.62
C TYR A 164 -4.96 10.14 -3.73
N PRO A 165 -5.14 10.78 -4.91
CA PRO A 165 -4.30 10.53 -6.08
C PRO A 165 -2.84 10.97 -5.93
N ASP A 166 -2.55 11.79 -4.91
CA ASP A 166 -1.22 12.31 -4.55
C ASP A 166 -0.53 11.48 -3.46
N VAL A 167 -1.21 10.47 -2.90
CA VAL A 167 -0.66 9.54 -1.91
C VAL A 167 -0.21 8.27 -2.62
N THR A 168 1.01 7.82 -2.33
CA THR A 168 1.50 6.52 -2.81
C THR A 168 1.00 5.40 -1.91
N PHE A 169 0.32 4.41 -2.48
CA PHE A 169 -0.15 3.24 -1.76
C PHE A 169 0.80 2.04 -1.96
N VAL A 170 1.35 1.54 -0.86
CA VAL A 170 2.13 0.29 -0.81
C VAL A 170 1.25 -0.76 -0.14
N LEU A 171 0.85 -1.78 -0.88
CA LEU A 171 -0.05 -2.82 -0.39
C LEU A 171 0.78 -4.07 -0.16
N SER A 172 0.61 -4.71 0.99
CA SER A 172 1.28 -6.00 1.25
C SER A 172 0.28 -7.14 1.32
N THR A 173 0.66 -8.27 0.75
CA THR A 173 -0.10 -9.53 0.85
C THR A 173 -0.23 -9.97 2.32
N PRO A 174 -1.22 -10.79 2.68
CA PRO A 174 -1.68 -10.94 4.05
C PRO A 174 -0.58 -11.46 4.98
N ILE A 175 -0.32 -10.70 6.04
CA ILE A 175 0.83 -10.88 6.95
C ILE A 175 0.59 -12.01 7.98
N ALA A 176 -0.57 -12.68 7.91
CA ALA A 176 -0.84 -13.90 8.67
C ALA A 176 -1.70 -14.87 7.87
N HIS A 177 -1.13 -16.02 7.53
CA HIS A 177 -1.86 -17.21 7.13
C HIS A 177 -1.47 -18.35 8.08
N SER A 178 -2.41 -18.80 8.91
CA SER A 178 -2.19 -19.88 9.89
C SER A 178 -2.36 -21.28 9.30
N ARG A 179 -2.70 -21.40 8.02
CA ARG A 179 -2.90 -22.68 7.33
C ARG A 179 -1.86 -22.84 6.21
N ARG A 180 -1.47 -24.06 5.83
CA ARG A 180 -0.81 -24.25 4.53
C ARG A 180 -1.87 -24.09 3.44
N PRO A 181 -1.62 -23.32 2.36
CA PRO A 181 -2.53 -23.29 1.21
C PRO A 181 -2.77 -24.73 0.72
N ARG A 182 -4.02 -25.11 0.53
CA ARG A 182 -4.38 -26.40 -0.08
C ARG A 182 -4.59 -26.22 -1.58
N PRO A 183 -4.42 -27.27 -2.40
CA PRO A 183 -4.61 -27.22 -3.86
C PRO A 183 -5.89 -26.51 -4.35
N GLU A 184 -6.97 -26.56 -3.57
CA GLU A 184 -8.23 -25.88 -3.85
C GLU A 184 -8.24 -24.35 -3.62
N ASP A 185 -7.29 -23.82 -2.84
CA ASP A 185 -7.17 -22.38 -2.59
C ASP A 185 -6.51 -21.66 -3.81
N PHE A 186 -5.90 -22.42 -4.73
CA PHE A 186 -5.17 -21.92 -5.91
C PHE A 186 -6.10 -21.58 -7.10
N ASP A 187 -7.32 -22.11 -7.13
CA ASP A 187 -8.30 -21.81 -8.19
C ASP A 187 -9.07 -20.49 -7.95
N ALA A 188 -8.90 -19.87 -6.77
CA ALA A 188 -9.64 -18.67 -6.36
C ALA A 188 -8.94 -17.35 -6.69
N PHE A 189 -7.64 -17.38 -7.04
CA PHE A 189 -6.85 -16.20 -7.37
C PHE A 189 -6.15 -16.41 -8.73
N PRO A 190 -6.53 -15.70 -9.81
CA PRO A 190 -5.91 -15.84 -11.13
C PRO A 190 -4.49 -15.25 -11.23
N TYR A 191 -3.88 -14.88 -10.11
CA TYR A 191 -2.53 -14.35 -10.03
C TYR A 191 -1.72 -15.19 -9.05
N ASP A 192 -0.61 -15.75 -9.53
CA ASP A 192 0.38 -16.48 -8.75
C ASP A 192 0.94 -15.59 -7.64
N VAL A 193 0.30 -15.66 -6.48
CA VAL A 193 0.80 -15.13 -5.22
C VAL A 193 1.09 -16.34 -4.34
N TYR A 194 2.21 -16.29 -3.61
CA TYR A 194 2.60 -17.15 -2.49
C TYR A 194 3.70 -18.20 -2.73
N ASP A 195 4.88 -17.87 -2.20
CA ASP A 195 5.81 -18.80 -1.54
C ASP A 195 6.07 -18.33 -0.09
N ARG A 196 6.46 -19.28 0.75
CA ARG A 196 6.52 -19.29 2.21
C ARG A 196 7.42 -18.17 2.78
N GLY A 197 6.85 -17.34 3.65
CA GLY A 197 7.61 -16.39 4.45
C GLY A 197 8.09 -15.14 3.71
N THR A 198 7.70 -14.97 2.45
CA THR A 198 8.07 -13.78 1.67
C THR A 198 7.05 -12.68 1.89
N PHE A 199 7.51 -11.55 2.41
CA PHE A 199 6.77 -10.29 2.38
C PHE A 199 6.69 -9.84 0.92
N TRP A 200 5.55 -10.02 0.27
CA TRP A 200 5.27 -9.36 -1.00
C TRP A 200 4.63 -8.01 -0.69
N ALA A 201 5.39 -6.93 -0.83
CA ALA A 201 4.82 -5.62 -1.11
C ALA A 201 4.50 -5.59 -2.60
N ASP A 202 3.21 -5.66 -2.95
CA ASP A 202 2.79 -5.23 -4.28
C ASP A 202 2.72 -3.70 -4.23
N SER A 203 3.79 -3.09 -4.72
CA SER A 203 3.88 -1.65 -4.83
C SER A 203 3.30 -1.24 -6.18
N ILE A 204 2.06 -0.75 -6.21
CA ILE A 204 1.65 0.18 -7.29
C ILE A 204 2.34 1.50 -6.98
N ILE A 205 3.65 1.56 -7.23
CA ILE A 205 4.42 2.79 -7.12
C ILE A 205 3.89 3.69 -8.23
N LYS A 206 3.12 4.71 -7.89
CA LYS A 206 3.00 5.85 -8.80
C LYS A 206 4.36 6.54 -8.71
N SER A 207 5.13 6.56 -9.80
CA SER A 207 6.43 7.22 -9.81
C SER A 207 6.26 8.65 -9.34
N LEU A 208 6.91 9.01 -8.23
CA LEU A 208 7.08 10.41 -7.86
C LEU A 208 7.85 11.12 -8.99
N PRO A 209 7.48 12.35 -9.37
CA PRO A 209 8.23 13.14 -10.34
C PRO A 209 9.67 13.43 -9.87
#